data_AF-A0A836HC12-F1
#
_entry.id   AF-A0A836HC12-F1
#
_cell.length_a   1.000
_cell.length_b   1.000
_cell.length_c   1.000
_cell.angle_alpha   90.00
_cell.angle_beta   90.00
_cell.angle_gamma   90.00
#
_symmetry.space_group_name_H-M   'P 1'
#
loop_
_entity.id
_entity.type
_entity.pdbx_description
1 polymer ?
#
loop_
_entity_poly.entity_id
_entity_poly.type
_entity_poly.pdbx_seq_one_letter_code
_entity_poly.pdbx_strand_id
1 'polypeptide(L)'
;MMTAPLSPLSRHPSALLFLVTGLPAAGKSTFLAAAQLHVLECDSTAGKVPLFGGRCHGRISSVLQLDQVLADLEKSTVHNKDLPSSEGERKFSPLLWRRATRRLLELTQSALLTSVAGTADGDATQDAVIPMVFVEDNMHYRSMRERYYQMCRTLERGEHSEEAPRDIPAATAQSQHLYIVLFELRFVTPLVVCLARNAQRGSPQKVSGNEQGQESAWVPPPVICSMDALFDHCYAAADRMDQTAGALSDSKVWQWTATTQPWGLLVHGTRSVLEDNLPAAPRETAAAFFDVALQQPEAWEVCQRQCQDTARSRLQRLREEEHLSAFISLRRAAEAVESHVHQLDLQLRRVVHAFLRQRYHRPAHDAENAPPSLQQAALFHKSIAAAKQEAAHSFKVQLRQLSTAKKEVTSTTAAGLLIGSIDDVQESVLQQFQHRVLELWREFEECALTVSHTASATK
;
A
#
# COMPACT_ATOMS: atom_id res chain seq x y z
N MET A 1 -18.19 14.33 33.39
CA MET A 1 -18.28 15.07 32.12
C MET A 1 -17.50 14.28 31.08
N MET A 2 -18.20 13.59 30.18
CA MET A 2 -17.58 12.91 29.04
C MET A 2 -17.12 13.99 28.06
N THR A 3 -15.82 14.17 27.94
CA THR A 3 -15.21 14.98 26.87
C THR A 3 -15.60 14.35 25.53
N ALA A 4 -16.39 15.08 24.75
CA ALA A 4 -16.66 14.72 23.37
C ALA A 4 -15.31 14.51 22.64
N PRO A 5 -15.18 13.48 21.79
CA PRO A 5 -13.98 13.33 20.99
C PRO A 5 -13.84 14.58 20.11
N LEU A 6 -12.69 15.25 20.23
CA LEU A 6 -12.29 16.36 19.35
C LEU A 6 -12.61 15.96 17.92
N SER A 7 -13.42 16.79 17.24
CA SER A 7 -13.73 16.61 15.83
C SER A 7 -12.41 16.39 15.07
N PRO A 8 -12.29 15.35 14.22
CA PRO A 8 -11.05 15.11 13.51
C PRO A 8 -10.80 16.34 12.63
N LEU A 9 -9.71 17.05 12.90
CA LEU A 9 -9.22 18.17 12.09
C LEU A 9 -9.37 17.78 10.61
N SER A 10 -9.98 18.65 9.82
CA SER A 10 -10.15 18.44 8.38
C SER A 10 -8.79 18.13 7.77
N ARG A 11 -8.61 16.91 7.26
CA ARG A 11 -7.33 16.48 6.70
C ARG A 11 -7.08 17.26 5.41
N HIS A 12 -6.05 18.11 5.41
CA HIS A 12 -5.62 18.85 4.24
C HIS A 12 -4.87 17.93 3.27
N PRO A 13 -5.01 18.11 1.95
CA PRO A 13 -4.22 17.34 0.99
C PRO A 13 -2.75 17.75 1.06
N SER A 14 -1.85 16.78 0.97
CA SER A 14 -0.40 16.98 0.93
C SER A 14 0.08 17.41 -0.45
N ALA A 15 -0.64 17.02 -1.51
CA ALA A 15 -0.36 17.40 -2.88
C ALA A 15 -1.61 17.25 -3.75
N LEU A 16 -1.70 18.01 -4.83
CA LEU A 16 -2.70 17.85 -5.89
C LEU A 16 -2.02 17.35 -7.16
N LEU A 17 -2.56 16.27 -7.74
CA LEU A 17 -2.18 15.79 -9.07
C LEU A 17 -3.30 16.11 -10.06
N PHE A 18 -2.99 16.88 -11.08
CA PHE A 18 -3.90 17.22 -12.18
C PHE A 18 -3.51 16.46 -13.45
N LEU A 19 -4.37 15.53 -13.88
CA LEU A 19 -4.26 14.89 -15.18
C LEU A 19 -4.96 15.76 -16.22
N VAL A 20 -4.18 16.37 -17.12
CA VAL A 20 -4.72 17.22 -18.19
C VAL A 20 -4.95 16.35 -19.42
N THR A 21 -6.21 16.02 -19.68
CA THR A 21 -6.64 15.02 -20.68
C THR A 21 -7.47 15.64 -21.79
N GLY A 22 -7.60 14.92 -22.91
CA GLY A 22 -8.35 15.37 -24.09
C GLY A 22 -7.61 15.08 -25.38
N LEU A 23 -8.28 15.28 -26.52
CA LEU A 23 -7.73 14.95 -27.83
C LEU A 23 -6.45 15.74 -28.17
N PRO A 24 -5.65 15.25 -29.13
CA PRO A 24 -4.62 16.07 -29.77
C PRO A 24 -5.22 17.40 -30.24
N ALA A 25 -4.47 18.49 -30.08
CA ALA A 25 -4.91 19.85 -30.40
C ALA A 25 -6.13 20.40 -29.62
N ALA A 26 -6.54 19.74 -28.53
CA ALA A 26 -7.64 20.23 -27.69
C ALA A 26 -7.33 21.55 -26.94
N GLY A 27 -6.06 21.96 -26.85
CA GLY A 27 -5.62 23.20 -26.16
C GLY A 27 -4.88 22.99 -24.83
N LYS A 28 -4.56 21.73 -24.49
CA LYS A 28 -3.94 21.33 -23.21
C LYS A 28 -2.62 22.05 -22.91
N SER A 29 -1.65 21.97 -23.82
CA SER A 29 -0.32 22.58 -23.63
C SER A 29 -0.41 24.11 -23.55
N THR A 30 -1.31 24.72 -24.34
CA THR A 30 -1.57 26.17 -24.29
C THR A 30 -2.18 26.60 -22.96
N PHE A 31 -3.12 25.81 -22.42
CA PHE A 31 -3.65 26.02 -21.08
C PHE A 31 -2.56 25.91 -20.02
N LEU A 32 -1.68 24.90 -20.08
CA LEU A 32 -0.61 24.71 -19.11
C LEU A 32 0.38 25.88 -19.10
N ALA A 33 0.77 26.37 -20.28
CA ALA A 33 1.60 27.57 -20.40
C ALA A 33 0.90 28.80 -19.80
N ALA A 34 -0.39 28.98 -20.08
CA ALA A 34 -1.19 30.08 -19.50
C ALA A 34 -1.36 29.93 -17.98
N ALA A 35 -1.50 28.70 -17.47
CA ALA A 35 -1.63 28.40 -16.04
C ALA A 35 -0.35 28.75 -15.28
N GLN A 36 0.82 28.42 -15.85
CA GLN A 36 2.12 28.81 -15.28
C GLN A 36 2.27 30.33 -15.24
N LEU A 37 1.95 31.02 -16.33
CA LEU A 37 1.98 32.48 -16.39
C LEU A 37 1.04 33.12 -15.38
N HIS A 38 -0.20 32.63 -15.29
CA HIS A 38 -1.20 33.15 -14.35
C HIS A 38 -0.72 33.05 -12.90
N VAL A 39 -0.16 31.90 -12.50
CA VAL A 39 0.38 31.72 -11.13
C VAL A 39 1.55 32.66 -10.83
N LEU A 40 2.41 32.94 -11.82
CA LEU A 40 3.50 33.91 -11.68
C LEU A 40 3.01 35.36 -11.62
N GLU A 41 1.93 35.69 -12.34
CA GLU A 41 1.30 37.01 -12.35
C GLU A 41 0.53 37.28 -11.05
N CYS A 42 -0.12 36.28 -10.44
CA CYS A 42 -0.86 36.41 -9.18
C CYS A 42 0.02 36.72 -7.97
N ASP A 43 1.18 36.09 -7.87
CA ASP A 43 2.16 36.34 -6.80
C ASP A 43 3.57 36.22 -7.37
N SER A 44 4.12 37.37 -7.77
CA SER A 44 5.45 37.48 -8.37
C SER A 44 6.58 37.08 -7.42
N THR A 45 6.30 37.00 -6.11
CA THR A 45 7.31 36.70 -5.08
C THR A 45 7.33 35.25 -4.63
N ALA A 46 6.17 34.61 -4.49
CA ALA A 46 6.09 33.22 -4.02
C ALA A 46 5.41 32.24 -4.99
N GLY A 47 4.85 32.71 -6.11
CA GLY A 47 4.24 31.88 -7.14
C GLY A 47 3.06 31.06 -6.62
N LYS A 48 2.20 31.68 -5.81
CA LYS A 48 1.06 31.05 -5.13
C LYS A 48 -0.26 31.57 -5.68
N VAL A 49 -1.27 30.71 -5.67
CA VAL A 49 -2.66 31.06 -5.98
C VAL A 49 -3.58 30.61 -4.84
N PRO A 50 -4.62 31.37 -4.48
CA PRO A 50 -5.59 30.90 -3.49
C PRO A 50 -6.30 29.64 -4.03
N LEU A 51 -6.71 28.74 -3.14
CA LEU A 51 -7.49 27.55 -3.47
C LEU A 51 -8.68 27.42 -2.52
N PHE A 52 -9.76 26.82 -3.02
CA PHE A 52 -10.90 26.36 -2.22
C PHE A 52 -11.60 27.47 -1.42
N GLY A 53 -11.72 28.65 -2.02
CA GLY A 53 -12.28 29.85 -1.36
C GLY A 53 -11.29 30.49 -0.39
N GLY A 54 -9.99 30.43 -0.69
CA GLY A 54 -8.92 30.98 0.13
C GLY A 54 -8.59 30.16 1.40
N ARG A 55 -8.96 28.87 1.44
CA ARG A 55 -8.67 28.00 2.60
C ARG A 55 -7.21 27.54 2.68
N CYS A 56 -6.52 27.56 1.55
CA CYS A 56 -5.11 27.25 1.40
C CYS A 56 -4.60 27.87 0.11
N HIS A 57 -3.30 27.74 -0.13
CA HIS A 57 -2.64 28.24 -1.34
C HIS A 57 -2.12 27.07 -2.18
N GLY A 58 -2.19 27.18 -3.49
CA GLY A 58 -1.60 26.25 -4.44
C GLY A 58 -0.30 26.80 -5.01
N ARG A 59 0.69 25.94 -5.26
CA ARG A 59 1.89 26.26 -6.04
C ARG A 59 2.10 25.23 -7.12
N ILE A 60 2.30 25.64 -8.36
CA ILE A 60 2.69 24.71 -9.43
C ILE A 60 4.13 24.25 -9.17
N SER A 61 4.31 23.01 -8.73
CA SER A 61 5.64 22.43 -8.50
C SER A 61 6.23 21.82 -9.75
N SER A 62 5.39 21.25 -10.62
CA SER A 62 5.86 20.60 -11.85
C SER A 62 4.76 20.56 -12.91
N VAL A 63 5.16 20.69 -14.17
CA VAL A 63 4.35 20.45 -15.36
C VAL A 63 5.10 19.44 -16.21
N LEU A 64 4.50 18.26 -16.39
CA LEU A 64 5.11 17.13 -17.09
C LEU A 64 4.32 16.82 -18.35
N GLN A 65 4.96 16.91 -19.51
CA GLN A 65 4.30 16.73 -20.80
C GLN A 65 4.85 15.51 -21.53
N LEU A 66 3.97 14.63 -22.02
CA LEU A 66 4.40 13.43 -22.77
C LEU A 66 5.25 13.79 -24.00
N ASP A 67 4.88 14.84 -24.73
CA ASP A 67 5.61 15.30 -25.92
C ASP A 67 7.05 15.70 -25.59
N GLN A 68 7.29 16.29 -24.40
CA GLN A 68 8.63 16.63 -23.96
C GLN A 68 9.45 15.39 -23.58
N VAL A 69 8.83 14.43 -22.86
CA VAL A 69 9.49 13.16 -22.54
C VAL A 69 9.84 12.37 -23.80
N LEU A 70 8.98 12.38 -24.82
CA LEU A 70 9.24 11.79 -26.12
C LEU A 70 10.45 12.44 -26.79
N ALA A 71 10.48 13.77 -26.88
CA ALA A 71 11.59 14.51 -27.48
C ALA A 71 12.93 14.26 -26.76
N ASP A 72 12.92 14.20 -25.42
CA ASP A 72 14.12 13.95 -24.63
C ASP A 72 14.64 12.51 -24.81
N LEU A 73 13.74 11.53 -24.87
CA LEU A 73 14.11 10.14 -25.15
C LEU A 73 14.67 9.97 -26.57
N GLU A 74 14.07 10.62 -27.57
CA GLU A 74 14.59 10.64 -28.94
C GLU A 74 16.01 11.20 -28.99
N LYS A 75 16.26 12.38 -28.40
CA LYS A 75 17.60 13.00 -28.30
C LYS A 75 18.62 12.08 -27.64
N SER A 76 18.25 11.42 -26.53
CA SER A 76 19.14 10.51 -25.81
C SER A 76 19.50 9.22 -26.58
N THR A 77 18.65 8.82 -27.53
CA THR A 77 18.85 7.61 -28.33
C THR A 77 19.76 7.86 -29.53
N VAL A 78 19.70 9.06 -30.11
CA VAL A 78 20.57 9.50 -31.23
C VAL A 78 22.05 9.61 -30.78
N HIS A 79 22.31 9.94 -29.51
CA HIS A 79 23.68 9.99 -28.98
C HIS A 79 24.35 8.62 -28.76
N ASN A 80 23.61 7.50 -28.88
CA ASN A 80 24.12 6.15 -28.57
C ASN A 80 24.31 5.23 -29.78
N LYS A 81 23.91 5.63 -31.00
CA LYS A 81 24.15 4.86 -32.24
C LYS A 81 24.37 5.79 -33.43
N ASP A 82 25.27 5.34 -34.31
CA ASP A 82 25.82 5.97 -35.52
C ASP A 82 24.91 6.89 -36.34
N LEU A 83 25.57 7.93 -36.91
CA LEU A 83 25.20 8.94 -37.92
C LEU A 83 23.71 9.33 -38.10
N PRO A 84 23.42 10.64 -38.21
CA PRO A 84 22.09 11.12 -38.55
C PRO A 84 21.75 10.68 -39.98
N SER A 85 20.95 9.63 -40.14
CA SER A 85 20.28 9.39 -41.41
C SER A 85 19.32 10.56 -41.65
N SER A 86 19.61 11.25 -42.75
CA SER A 86 18.90 12.34 -43.39
C SER A 86 17.41 12.49 -43.04
N GLU A 87 17.00 13.74 -42.83
CA GLU A 87 15.64 14.27 -42.89
C GLU A 87 14.69 13.42 -43.74
N GLY A 88 13.78 12.70 -43.09
CA GLY A 88 12.81 11.85 -43.79
C GLY A 88 12.00 11.00 -42.83
N GLU A 89 10.88 11.55 -42.36
CA GLU A 89 9.85 10.92 -41.54
C GLU A 89 10.29 10.40 -40.15
N ARG A 90 9.86 11.09 -39.09
CA ARG A 90 9.82 10.52 -37.74
C ARG A 90 8.91 9.28 -37.76
N LYS A 91 9.48 8.09 -37.95
CA LYS A 91 8.73 6.83 -37.92
C LYS A 91 8.19 6.59 -36.53
N PHE A 92 6.88 6.40 -36.42
CA PHE A 92 6.22 6.02 -35.17
C PHE A 92 6.88 4.76 -34.59
N SER A 93 7.28 4.82 -33.32
CA SER A 93 7.89 3.70 -32.61
C SER A 93 7.05 3.34 -31.38
N PRO A 94 6.30 2.21 -31.41
CA PRO A 94 5.51 1.76 -30.26
C PRO A 94 6.33 1.58 -28.98
N LEU A 95 7.61 1.17 -29.11
CA LEU A 95 8.52 0.99 -27.99
C LEU A 95 8.92 2.32 -27.34
N LEU A 96 9.19 3.34 -28.16
CA LEU A 96 9.50 4.69 -27.69
C LEU A 96 8.31 5.26 -26.90
N TRP A 97 7.10 5.15 -27.45
CA TRP A 97 5.87 5.60 -26.77
C TRP A 97 5.64 4.87 -25.44
N ARG A 98 5.80 3.54 -25.41
CA ARG A 98 5.71 2.76 -24.15
C ARG A 98 6.75 3.23 -23.12
N ARG A 99 7.99 3.49 -23.55
CA ARG A 99 9.06 4.00 -22.67
C ARG A 99 8.75 5.41 -22.17
N ALA A 100 8.24 6.29 -23.03
CA ALA A 100 7.87 7.65 -22.68
C ALA A 100 6.72 7.69 -21.68
N THR A 101 5.65 6.91 -21.88
CA THR A 101 4.54 6.83 -20.91
C THR A 101 5.00 6.28 -19.56
N ARG A 102 5.89 5.26 -19.54
CA ARG A 102 6.47 4.77 -18.28
C ARG A 102 7.32 5.84 -17.62
N ARG A 103 8.18 6.51 -18.39
CA ARG A 103 9.04 7.56 -17.88
C ARG A 103 8.26 8.75 -17.34
N LEU A 104 7.16 9.13 -17.99
CA LEU A 104 6.25 10.18 -17.51
C LEU A 104 5.65 9.82 -16.16
N LEU A 105 5.22 8.56 -15.96
CA LEU A 105 4.73 8.07 -14.68
C LEU A 105 5.82 8.13 -13.59
N GLU A 106 7.03 7.68 -13.89
CA GLU A 106 8.18 7.76 -12.97
C GLU A 106 8.50 9.22 -12.59
N LEU A 107 8.55 10.13 -13.57
CA LEU A 107 8.77 11.55 -13.34
C LEU A 107 7.67 12.16 -12.48
N THR A 108 6.43 11.74 -12.67
CA THR A 108 5.29 12.17 -11.84
C THR A 108 5.45 11.70 -10.40
N GLN A 109 5.82 10.42 -10.21
CA GLN A 109 6.10 9.86 -8.90
C GLN A 109 7.20 10.64 -8.18
N SER A 110 8.34 10.87 -8.85
CA SER A 110 9.45 11.66 -8.30
C SER A 110 9.02 13.09 -7.99
N ALA A 111 8.30 13.75 -8.89
CA ALA A 111 7.84 15.12 -8.69
C ALA A 111 6.92 15.25 -7.46
N LEU A 112 6.00 14.30 -7.24
CA LEU A 112 5.15 14.27 -6.05
C LEU A 112 5.97 14.08 -4.77
N LEU A 113 6.87 13.10 -4.74
CA LEU A 113 7.71 12.83 -3.57
C LEU A 113 8.60 14.02 -3.20
N THR A 114 9.31 14.60 -4.19
CA THR A 114 10.16 15.77 -3.97
C THR A 114 9.33 16.99 -3.52
N SER A 115 8.15 17.17 -4.11
CA SER A 115 7.29 18.30 -3.76
C SER A 115 6.78 18.22 -2.32
N VAL A 116 6.42 17.04 -1.84
CA VAL A 116 5.93 16.88 -0.46
C VAL A 116 7.07 16.97 0.56
N ALA A 117 8.24 16.39 0.26
CA ALA A 117 9.40 16.49 1.14
C ALA A 117 9.83 17.96 1.38
N GLY A 118 9.69 18.82 0.36
CA GLY A 118 9.99 20.25 0.48
C GLY A 118 8.95 21.10 1.24
N THR A 119 7.84 20.51 1.70
CA THR A 119 6.75 21.20 2.42
C THR A 119 6.68 20.87 3.91
N ALA A 120 7.67 20.14 4.45
CA ALA A 120 7.61 19.48 5.76
C ALA A 120 7.69 20.37 7.01
N ASP A 121 7.66 21.71 6.90
CA ASP A 121 7.81 22.64 8.05
C ASP A 121 6.55 23.44 8.42
N GLY A 122 5.39 23.14 7.81
CA GLY A 122 4.14 23.83 8.11
C GLY A 122 3.04 22.87 8.55
N ASP A 123 2.69 22.90 9.84
CA ASP A 123 1.43 22.35 10.33
C ASP A 123 0.27 22.83 9.43
N ALA A 124 -0.68 21.93 9.18
CA ALA A 124 -1.88 22.13 8.37
C ALA A 124 -2.77 23.25 8.95
N THR A 125 -2.36 24.48 8.70
CA THR A 125 -2.99 25.73 9.10
C THR A 125 -3.62 26.41 7.88
N GLN A 126 -4.45 27.43 8.10
CA GLN A 126 -5.21 28.13 7.05
C GLN A 126 -4.35 28.79 5.94
N ASP A 127 -3.01 28.73 6.04
CA ASP A 127 -2.06 29.23 5.04
C ASP A 127 -1.21 28.13 4.37
N ALA A 128 -1.60 26.86 4.48
CA ALA A 128 -0.88 25.74 3.90
C ALA A 128 -0.66 25.92 2.38
N VAL A 129 0.57 25.69 1.92
CA VAL A 129 0.93 25.72 0.50
C VAL A 129 0.94 24.31 -0.03
N ILE A 130 -0.02 24.01 -0.91
CA ILE A 130 -0.23 22.69 -1.48
C ILE A 130 0.47 22.63 -2.85
N PRO A 131 1.45 21.73 -3.02
CA PRO A 131 2.11 21.54 -4.31
C PRO A 131 1.13 20.93 -5.32
N MET A 132 1.10 21.50 -6.52
CA MET A 132 0.31 21.06 -7.65
C MET A 132 1.24 20.51 -8.73
N VAL A 133 0.99 19.28 -9.14
CA VAL A 133 1.71 18.62 -10.24
C VAL A 133 0.73 18.43 -11.39
N PHE A 134 1.08 18.92 -12.57
CA PHE A 134 0.28 18.76 -13.79
C PHE A 134 0.93 17.71 -14.70
N VAL A 135 0.13 16.80 -15.22
CA VAL A 135 0.57 15.77 -16.17
C VAL A 135 -0.27 15.88 -17.44
N GLU A 136 0.37 16.19 -18.55
CA GLU A 136 -0.27 16.28 -19.86
C GLU A 136 -0.07 15.00 -20.67
N ASP A 137 -1.17 14.35 -20.99
CA ASP A 137 -1.27 13.27 -21.97
C ASP A 137 -2.73 13.20 -22.47
N ASN A 138 -2.98 12.60 -23.62
CA ASN A 138 -4.33 12.47 -24.15
C ASN A 138 -5.22 11.56 -23.27
N MET A 139 -4.64 10.51 -22.66
CA MET A 139 -5.27 9.57 -21.71
C MET A 139 -6.71 9.11 -22.05
N HIS A 140 -6.97 8.81 -23.31
CA HIS A 140 -8.31 8.46 -23.81
C HIS A 140 -8.87 7.17 -23.19
N TYR A 141 -8.02 6.21 -22.79
CA TYR A 141 -8.47 5.04 -22.04
C TYR A 141 -8.54 5.29 -20.53
N ARG A 142 -9.56 4.72 -19.88
CA ARG A 142 -9.68 4.72 -18.42
C ARG A 142 -8.45 4.15 -17.71
N SER A 143 -7.89 3.06 -18.22
CA SER A 143 -6.71 2.39 -17.64
C SER A 143 -5.45 3.25 -17.63
N MET A 144 -5.35 4.25 -18.52
CA MET A 144 -4.24 5.21 -18.51
C MET A 144 -4.33 6.13 -17.29
N ARG A 145 -5.52 6.66 -16.99
CA ARG A 145 -5.78 7.52 -15.83
C ARG A 145 -5.70 6.74 -14.52
N GLU A 146 -6.27 5.54 -14.49
CA GLU A 146 -6.24 4.65 -13.33
C GLU A 146 -4.80 4.33 -12.88
N ARG A 147 -3.85 4.23 -13.81
CA ARG A 147 -2.43 4.01 -13.48
C ARG A 147 -1.86 5.10 -12.57
N TYR A 148 -2.22 6.37 -12.81
CA TYR A 148 -1.79 7.49 -11.96
C TYR A 148 -2.49 7.44 -10.60
N TYR A 149 -3.78 7.09 -10.57
CA TYR A 149 -4.50 6.90 -9.31
C TYR A 149 -3.85 5.81 -8.44
N GLN A 150 -3.56 4.64 -9.04
CA GLN A 150 -2.90 3.53 -8.35
C GLN A 150 -1.50 3.93 -7.85
N MET A 151 -0.73 4.68 -8.65
CA MET A 151 0.55 5.24 -8.23
C MET A 151 0.39 6.14 -7.00
N CYS A 152 -0.57 7.08 -6.98
CA CYS A 152 -0.86 7.91 -5.82
C CYS A 152 -1.19 7.05 -4.59
N ARG A 153 -2.08 6.05 -4.74
CA ARG A 153 -2.43 5.15 -3.62
C ARG A 153 -1.20 4.41 -3.09
N THR A 154 -0.32 3.93 -3.97
CA THR A 154 0.93 3.27 -3.58
C THR A 154 1.88 4.19 -2.81
N LEU A 155 2.00 5.46 -3.20
CA LEU A 155 2.78 6.45 -2.46
C LEU A 155 2.22 6.70 -1.07
N GLU A 156 0.90 6.83 -0.94
CA GLU A 156 0.21 7.05 0.35
C GLU A 156 0.34 5.86 1.30
N ARG A 157 0.59 4.66 0.77
CA ARG A 157 0.86 3.46 1.57
C ARG A 157 2.25 3.44 2.19
N GLY A 158 3.18 4.27 1.72
CA GLY A 158 4.56 4.25 2.20
C GLY A 158 5.32 2.98 1.79
N GLU A 159 4.85 2.24 0.78
CA GLU A 159 5.49 1.01 0.25
C GLU A 159 6.91 1.28 -0.34
N HIS A 160 7.29 2.55 -0.47
CA HIS A 160 8.60 3.00 -0.97
C HIS A 160 9.49 3.63 0.13
N SER A 161 9.03 3.65 1.39
CA SER A 161 9.88 4.11 2.49
C SER A 161 10.83 2.98 2.86
N GLU A 162 12.01 2.99 2.24
CA GLU A 162 13.17 2.27 2.76
C GLU A 162 13.38 2.71 4.22
N GLU A 163 13.36 1.72 5.12
CA GLU A 163 13.87 1.75 6.49
C GLU A 163 13.85 3.13 7.19
N ALA A 164 12.67 3.53 7.68
CA ALA A 164 12.65 4.57 8.70
C ALA A 164 13.52 4.12 9.89
N PRO A 165 14.47 4.95 10.36
CA PRO A 165 15.28 4.62 11.52
C PRO A 165 14.36 4.34 12.72
N ARG A 166 14.62 3.23 13.41
CA ARG A 166 13.79 2.67 14.50
C ARG A 166 13.63 3.58 15.73
N ASP A 167 14.18 4.78 15.71
CA ASP A 167 14.26 5.70 16.85
C ASP A 167 13.22 6.82 16.84
N ILE A 168 12.31 6.85 15.86
CA ILE A 168 11.21 7.84 15.83
C ILE A 168 10.05 7.31 16.69
N PRO A 169 9.64 8.01 17.77
CA PRO A 169 8.51 7.57 18.60
C PRO A 169 7.23 7.39 17.78
N ALA A 170 6.45 6.34 18.05
CA ALA A 170 5.27 5.95 17.27
C ALA A 170 4.21 7.07 17.09
N ALA A 171 4.23 8.11 17.94
CA ALA A 171 3.37 9.29 17.83
C ALA A 171 3.77 10.24 16.69
N THR A 172 5.06 10.35 16.33
CA THR A 172 5.53 11.21 15.23
C THR A 172 5.45 10.55 13.85
N ALA A 173 5.40 9.21 13.79
CA ALA A 173 5.15 8.47 12.55
C ALA A 173 3.68 8.54 12.07
N GLN A 174 2.75 8.84 12.98
CA GLN A 174 1.33 9.04 12.65
C GLN A 174 1.04 10.43 12.04
N SER A 175 1.93 11.40 12.24
CA SER A 175 1.73 12.81 11.85
C SER A 175 2.14 13.15 10.41
N GLN A 176 2.81 12.26 9.66
CA GLN A 176 3.23 12.54 8.28
C GLN A 176 2.54 11.60 7.28
N HIS A 177 1.21 11.62 7.26
CA HIS A 177 0.46 10.86 6.26
C HIS A 177 0.28 11.68 5.00
N LEU A 178 0.74 11.11 3.89
CA LEU A 178 0.55 11.67 2.56
C LEU A 178 -0.92 11.48 2.14
N TYR A 179 -1.58 12.58 1.77
CA TYR A 179 -2.88 12.57 1.12
C TYR A 179 -2.73 13.23 -0.24
N ILE A 180 -2.66 12.44 -1.31
CA ILE A 180 -2.52 12.96 -2.67
C ILE A 180 -3.89 12.95 -3.32
N VAL A 181 -4.42 14.13 -3.65
CA VAL A 181 -5.73 14.24 -4.31
C VAL A 181 -5.52 14.28 -5.82
N LEU A 182 -6.25 13.41 -6.52
CA LEU A 182 -6.24 13.34 -7.98
C LEU A 182 -7.43 14.10 -8.57
N PHE A 183 -7.15 14.91 -9.58
CA PHE A 183 -8.14 15.57 -10.42
C PHE A 183 -7.87 15.26 -11.90
N GLU A 184 -8.93 15.03 -12.66
CA GLU A 184 -8.90 15.00 -14.12
C GLU A 184 -9.42 16.33 -14.66
N LEU A 185 -8.59 17.04 -15.42
CA LEU A 185 -8.93 18.24 -16.17
C LEU A 185 -9.15 17.83 -17.62
N ARG A 186 -10.40 17.66 -18.03
CA ARG A 186 -10.75 17.13 -19.35
C ARG A 186 -11.12 18.23 -20.32
N PHE A 187 -10.37 18.31 -21.42
CA PHE A 187 -10.68 19.19 -22.54
C PHE A 187 -11.61 18.48 -23.52
N VAL A 188 -12.89 18.85 -23.51
CA VAL A 188 -13.93 18.35 -24.42
C VAL A 188 -14.05 19.34 -25.57
N THR A 189 -13.00 19.40 -26.39
CA THR A 189 -12.96 20.23 -27.60
C THR A 189 -13.56 19.45 -28.76
N PRO A 190 -14.52 20.00 -29.51
CA PRO A 190 -15.16 19.28 -30.61
C PRO A 190 -14.15 18.73 -31.61
N LEU A 191 -14.36 17.49 -32.09
CA LEU A 191 -13.44 16.79 -33.01
C LEU A 191 -13.07 17.67 -34.21
N VAL A 192 -14.06 18.35 -34.83
CA VAL A 192 -13.83 19.25 -35.97
C VAL A 192 -12.84 20.37 -35.65
N VAL A 193 -12.89 20.92 -34.43
CA VAL A 193 -11.98 21.97 -33.96
C VAL A 193 -10.58 21.41 -33.74
N CYS A 194 -10.49 20.22 -33.11
CA CYS A 194 -9.22 19.52 -32.93
C CYS A 194 -8.55 19.22 -34.27
N LEU A 195 -9.31 18.75 -35.27
CA LEU A 195 -8.81 18.50 -36.62
C LEU A 195 -8.35 19.78 -37.33
N ALA A 196 -9.13 20.87 -37.24
CA ALA A 196 -8.75 22.17 -37.82
C ALA A 196 -7.46 22.73 -37.21
N ARG A 197 -7.35 22.71 -35.88
CA ARG A 197 -6.13 23.13 -35.15
C ARG A 197 -4.95 22.23 -35.48
N ASN A 198 -5.16 20.93 -35.60
CA ASN A 198 -4.11 19.99 -35.96
C ASN A 198 -3.59 20.20 -37.40
N ALA A 199 -4.46 20.57 -38.34
CA ALA A 199 -4.04 20.90 -39.71
C ALA A 199 -3.10 22.12 -39.75
N GLN A 200 -3.32 23.11 -38.88
CA GLN A 200 -2.45 24.29 -38.77
C GLN A 200 -1.04 23.95 -38.27
N ARG A 201 -0.87 22.86 -37.49
CA ARG A 201 0.44 22.39 -36.98
C ARG A 201 1.31 21.74 -38.05
N GLY A 202 0.70 21.19 -39.11
CA GLY A 202 1.42 20.53 -40.21
C GLY A 202 1.91 21.48 -41.29
N SER A 203 1.56 22.77 -41.19
CA SER A 203 2.00 23.80 -42.14
C SER A 203 3.28 24.44 -41.62
N PRO A 204 4.43 24.34 -42.31
CA PRO A 204 5.64 25.04 -41.92
C PRO A 204 5.43 26.54 -42.13
N GLN A 205 4.89 27.23 -41.12
CA GLN A 205 5.04 28.68 -41.07
C GLN A 205 6.51 28.95 -40.78
N LYS A 206 7.21 29.58 -41.74
CA LYS A 206 8.53 30.18 -41.51
C LYS A 206 8.38 31.28 -40.46
N VAL A 207 8.44 30.91 -39.18
CA VAL A 207 8.49 31.89 -38.09
C VAL A 207 9.92 32.44 -38.06
N SER A 208 10.08 33.67 -38.56
CA SER A 208 11.24 34.49 -38.31
C SER A 208 11.19 34.95 -36.85
N GLY A 209 12.00 34.35 -35.98
CA GLY A 209 12.13 34.78 -34.59
C GLY A 209 12.66 33.69 -33.67
N ASN A 210 13.64 34.04 -32.84
CA ASN A 210 14.33 33.17 -31.88
C ASN A 210 13.46 32.73 -30.69
N GLU A 211 12.20 32.36 -30.91
CA GLU A 211 11.38 31.74 -29.88
C GLU A 211 11.38 30.23 -30.10
N GLN A 212 12.08 29.51 -29.22
CA GLN A 212 12.04 28.05 -29.14
C GLN A 212 10.67 27.58 -28.64
N GLY A 213 9.61 27.87 -29.40
CA GLY A 213 8.31 27.25 -29.24
C GLY A 213 8.44 25.78 -29.63
N GLN A 214 8.36 24.90 -28.65
CA GLN A 214 8.41 23.46 -28.88
C GLN A 214 7.24 23.07 -29.79
N GLU A 215 7.53 22.75 -31.05
CA GLU A 215 6.53 22.39 -32.07
C GLU A 215 5.77 21.14 -31.61
N SER A 216 4.51 21.30 -31.22
CA SER A 216 3.62 20.18 -30.93
C SER A 216 3.46 19.34 -32.20
N ALA A 217 3.77 18.05 -32.11
CA ALA A 217 3.84 17.19 -33.27
C ALA A 217 2.47 17.09 -33.99
N TRP A 218 2.50 17.16 -35.32
CA TRP A 218 1.34 16.89 -36.14
C TRP A 218 0.91 15.42 -35.99
N VAL A 219 -0.39 15.18 -35.83
CA VAL A 219 -0.96 13.83 -35.69
C VAL A 219 -1.86 13.52 -36.89
N PRO A 220 -1.78 12.34 -37.53
CA PRO A 220 -2.67 12.00 -38.64
C PRO A 220 -4.15 12.09 -38.26
N PRO A 221 -5.01 12.76 -39.07
CA PRO A 221 -6.45 12.90 -38.77
C PRO A 221 -7.19 11.59 -38.44
N PRO A 222 -6.98 10.46 -39.14
CA PRO A 222 -7.65 9.20 -38.79
C PRO A 222 -7.32 8.69 -37.39
N VAL A 223 -6.12 9.00 -36.89
CA VAL A 223 -5.71 8.65 -35.52
C VAL A 223 -6.49 9.49 -34.52
N ILE A 224 -6.65 10.79 -34.76
CA ILE A 224 -7.43 11.68 -33.89
C ILE A 224 -8.90 11.23 -33.84
N CYS A 225 -9.50 10.91 -34.98
CA CYS A 225 -10.87 10.37 -35.04
C CYS A 225 -10.99 9.05 -34.28
N SER A 226 -9.98 8.17 -34.38
CA SER A 226 -9.98 6.89 -33.64
C SER A 226 -9.87 7.11 -32.14
N MET A 227 -9.06 8.07 -31.70
CA MET A 227 -8.93 8.43 -30.29
C MET A 227 -10.21 9.04 -29.72
N ASP A 228 -10.92 9.85 -30.50
CA ASP A 228 -12.23 10.41 -30.15
C ASP A 228 -13.27 9.30 -29.97
N ALA A 229 -13.38 8.39 -30.93
CA ALA A 229 -14.30 7.26 -30.86
C ALA A 229 -14.04 6.32 -29.67
N LEU A 230 -12.79 6.24 -29.21
CA LEU A 230 -12.37 5.38 -28.09
C LEU A 230 -12.29 6.14 -26.75
N PHE A 231 -12.64 7.42 -26.71
CA PHE A 231 -12.48 8.23 -25.51
C PHE A 231 -13.49 7.79 -24.44
N ASP A 232 -13.01 7.19 -23.36
CA ASP A 232 -13.87 6.77 -22.27
C ASP A 232 -14.26 7.98 -21.39
N HIS A 233 -15.49 8.44 -21.54
CA HIS A 233 -15.98 9.61 -20.82
C HIS A 233 -16.20 9.36 -19.31
N CYS A 234 -16.39 8.12 -18.85
CA CYS A 234 -16.54 7.79 -17.43
C CYS A 234 -17.62 8.57 -16.62
N TYR A 235 -18.54 9.29 -17.28
CA TYR A 235 -19.58 10.08 -16.61
C TYR A 235 -20.54 9.20 -15.81
N ALA A 236 -20.99 9.73 -14.66
CA ALA A 236 -22.09 9.13 -13.90
C ALA A 236 -23.39 9.14 -14.74
N ALA A 237 -24.29 8.20 -14.45
CA ALA A 237 -25.48 7.97 -15.29
C ALA A 237 -26.38 9.22 -15.46
N ALA A 238 -26.45 10.07 -14.42
CA ALA A 238 -27.23 11.31 -14.45
C ALA A 238 -26.70 12.31 -15.50
N ASP A 239 -25.38 12.45 -15.62
CA ASP A 239 -24.74 13.43 -16.52
C ASP A 239 -24.59 12.94 -17.97
N ARG A 240 -24.85 11.65 -18.23
CA ARG A 240 -24.80 11.09 -19.61
C ARG A 240 -25.93 11.62 -20.50
N MET A 241 -27.07 11.97 -19.92
CA MET A 241 -28.24 12.46 -20.66
C MET A 241 -28.12 13.94 -21.04
N ASP A 242 -27.44 14.75 -20.22
CA ASP A 242 -27.31 16.20 -20.43
C ASP A 242 -26.20 16.57 -21.43
N GLN A 243 -25.16 15.73 -21.58
CA GLN A 243 -24.04 16.03 -22.48
C GLN A 243 -24.21 15.52 -23.92
N THR A 244 -25.08 14.54 -24.18
CA THR A 244 -25.44 14.12 -25.54
C THR A 244 -26.29 15.16 -26.27
N ALA A 245 -26.88 16.11 -25.53
CA ALA A 245 -27.76 17.15 -26.03
C ALA A 245 -27.13 18.56 -25.92
N GLY A 246 -25.84 18.74 -26.17
CA GLY A 246 -25.24 20.08 -26.41
C GLY A 246 -25.41 21.13 -25.30
N ALA A 247 -25.88 20.76 -24.11
CA ALA A 247 -26.28 21.69 -23.06
C ALA A 247 -25.16 21.88 -22.02
N LEU A 248 -23.97 22.24 -22.48
CA LEU A 248 -23.03 22.94 -21.60
C LEU A 248 -23.56 24.37 -21.46
N SER A 249 -24.32 24.62 -20.38
CA SER A 249 -25.02 25.87 -20.12
C SER A 249 -24.10 27.09 -20.26
N ASP A 250 -24.64 28.14 -20.88
CA ASP A 250 -23.98 29.27 -21.56
C ASP A 250 -23.11 30.24 -20.70
N SER A 251 -22.60 29.85 -19.54
CA SER A 251 -21.86 30.80 -18.66
C SER A 251 -20.57 30.31 -18.01
N LYS A 252 -20.31 29.00 -17.91
CA LYS A 252 -19.12 28.50 -17.18
C LYS A 252 -18.19 27.71 -18.09
N VAL A 253 -16.97 28.21 -18.23
CA VAL A 253 -15.87 27.62 -19.03
C VAL A 253 -15.39 26.29 -18.45
N TRP A 254 -15.43 26.15 -17.12
CA TRP A 254 -15.09 24.94 -16.38
C TRP A 254 -16.28 24.44 -15.57
N GLN A 255 -16.56 23.13 -15.65
CA GLN A 255 -17.68 22.49 -14.97
C GLN A 255 -17.25 21.26 -14.18
N TRP A 256 -17.54 21.25 -12.89
CA TRP A 256 -17.46 20.04 -12.07
C TRP A 256 -18.51 19.03 -12.54
N THR A 257 -18.06 17.83 -12.88
CA THR A 257 -18.92 16.79 -13.47
C THR A 257 -18.91 15.54 -12.60
N ALA A 258 -20.07 14.93 -12.41
CA ALA A 258 -20.16 13.68 -11.66
C ALA A 258 -19.50 12.54 -12.45
N THR A 259 -18.65 11.77 -11.78
CA THR A 259 -17.84 10.72 -12.37
C THR A 259 -18.00 9.41 -11.62
N THR A 260 -17.87 8.30 -12.35
CA THR A 260 -17.84 6.95 -11.78
C THR A 260 -16.45 6.57 -11.24
N GLN A 261 -15.47 7.46 -11.41
CA GLN A 261 -14.08 7.25 -10.99
C GLN A 261 -13.84 7.77 -9.57
N PRO A 262 -12.82 7.26 -8.86
CA PRO A 262 -12.52 7.70 -7.49
C PRO A 262 -11.83 9.08 -7.39
N TRP A 263 -11.61 9.76 -8.52
CA TRP A 263 -11.00 11.09 -8.59
C TRP A 263 -12.01 12.15 -9.03
N GLY A 264 -11.69 13.44 -8.78
CA GLY A 264 -12.53 14.55 -9.24
C GLY A 264 -12.43 14.75 -10.75
N LEU A 265 -13.53 15.18 -11.38
CA LEU A 265 -13.56 15.49 -12.81
C LEU A 265 -14.02 16.93 -13.03
N LEU A 266 -13.16 17.71 -13.67
CA LEU A 266 -13.46 19.05 -14.15
C LEU A 266 -13.38 19.07 -15.67
N VAL A 267 -14.47 19.48 -16.31
CA VAL A 267 -14.61 19.50 -17.77
C VAL A 267 -14.48 20.93 -18.28
N HIS A 268 -13.61 21.11 -19.27
CA HIS A 268 -13.51 22.33 -20.07
C HIS A 268 -14.17 22.13 -21.42
N GLY A 269 -15.29 22.83 -21.64
CA GLY A 269 -15.94 22.90 -22.94
C GLY A 269 -15.42 24.08 -23.74
N THR A 270 -14.92 23.86 -24.96
CA THR A 270 -14.73 24.96 -25.90
C THR A 270 -16.03 25.17 -26.67
N ARG A 271 -16.57 26.40 -26.65
CA ARG A 271 -17.73 26.78 -27.47
C ARG A 271 -17.43 26.52 -28.96
N SER A 272 -18.46 26.03 -29.65
CA SER A 272 -18.42 25.69 -31.08
C SER A 272 -18.18 26.93 -31.94
N VAL A 273 -17.45 26.75 -33.04
CA VAL A 273 -16.98 27.74 -34.03
C VAL A 273 -18.12 28.31 -34.91
N LEU A 274 -19.39 28.09 -34.55
CA LEU A 274 -20.54 28.56 -35.32
C LEU A 274 -21.08 29.93 -34.88
N GLU A 275 -20.58 30.47 -33.76
CA GLU A 275 -20.80 31.87 -33.40
C GLU A 275 -19.48 32.63 -33.58
N ASP A 276 -19.52 33.80 -34.23
CA ASP A 276 -18.40 34.73 -34.51
C ASP A 276 -17.65 35.27 -33.27
N ASN A 277 -17.80 34.62 -32.12
CA ASN A 277 -17.09 34.93 -30.89
C ASN A 277 -15.77 34.17 -30.87
N LEU A 278 -14.66 34.91 -30.89
CA LEU A 278 -13.31 34.37 -30.71
C LEU A 278 -13.28 33.35 -29.56
N PRO A 279 -12.53 32.22 -29.68
CA PRO A 279 -12.32 31.34 -28.54
C PRO A 279 -11.75 32.16 -27.38
N ALA A 280 -12.27 31.92 -26.17
CA ALA A 280 -11.77 32.55 -24.94
C ALA A 280 -10.24 32.47 -24.91
N ALA A 281 -9.59 33.59 -24.57
CA ALA A 281 -8.14 33.65 -24.63
C ALA A 281 -7.56 32.61 -23.64
N PRO A 282 -6.45 31.91 -23.96
CA PRO A 282 -5.90 30.89 -23.08
C PRO A 282 -5.64 31.37 -21.64
N ARG A 283 -5.32 32.66 -21.48
CA ARG A 283 -5.18 33.33 -20.18
C ARG A 283 -6.50 33.37 -19.40
N GLU A 284 -7.62 33.66 -20.05
CA GLU A 284 -8.95 33.67 -19.44
C GLU A 284 -9.36 32.26 -19.01
N THR A 285 -9.04 31.24 -19.82
CA THR A 285 -9.26 29.83 -19.44
C THR A 285 -8.47 29.45 -18.18
N ALA A 286 -7.21 29.87 -18.08
CA ALA A 286 -6.38 29.62 -16.90
C ALA A 286 -6.88 30.38 -15.67
N ALA A 287 -7.23 31.66 -15.81
CA ALA A 287 -7.82 32.45 -14.73
C ALA A 287 -9.15 31.84 -14.25
N ALA A 288 -10.05 31.49 -15.18
CA ALA A 288 -11.31 30.83 -14.83
C ALA A 288 -11.11 29.48 -14.11
N PHE A 289 -10.02 28.77 -14.37
CA PHE A 289 -9.68 27.56 -13.63
C PHE A 289 -9.32 27.87 -12.17
N PHE A 290 -8.37 28.78 -11.94
CA PHE A 290 -7.88 29.10 -10.59
C PHE A 290 -8.86 29.97 -9.80
N ASP A 291 -9.35 31.06 -10.39
CA ASP A 291 -10.16 32.08 -9.71
C ASP A 291 -11.63 31.70 -9.56
N VAL A 292 -12.11 30.75 -10.38
CA VAL A 292 -13.51 30.30 -10.35
C VAL A 292 -13.61 28.83 -10.00
N ALA A 293 -13.09 27.92 -10.84
CA ALA A 293 -13.38 26.50 -10.71
C ALA A 293 -12.79 25.88 -9.43
N LEU A 294 -11.56 26.23 -9.07
CA LEU A 294 -10.92 25.75 -7.83
C LEU A 294 -11.38 26.49 -6.57
N GLN A 295 -12.09 27.62 -6.70
CA GLN A 295 -12.68 28.31 -5.55
C GLN A 295 -14.05 27.78 -5.16
N GLN A 296 -14.69 27.00 -6.04
CA GLN A 296 -16.00 26.42 -5.79
C GLN A 296 -15.96 25.36 -4.66
N PRO A 297 -17.01 25.25 -3.83
CA PRO A 297 -17.09 24.26 -2.74
C PRO A 297 -16.83 22.82 -3.20
N GLU A 298 -17.29 22.48 -4.41
CA GLU A 298 -17.15 21.17 -5.04
C GLU A 298 -15.68 20.72 -5.10
N ALA A 299 -14.76 21.65 -5.37
CA ALA A 299 -13.33 21.38 -5.41
C ALA A 299 -12.80 20.90 -4.05
N TRP A 300 -13.24 21.55 -2.97
CA TRP A 300 -12.88 21.19 -1.60
C TRP A 300 -13.54 19.90 -1.14
N GLU A 301 -14.80 19.70 -1.48
CA GLU A 301 -15.54 18.48 -1.13
C GLU A 301 -14.91 17.23 -1.75
N VAL A 302 -14.46 17.32 -3.00
CA VAL A 302 -13.73 16.24 -3.66
C VAL A 302 -12.41 15.95 -2.94
N CYS A 303 -11.64 16.98 -2.58
CA CYS A 303 -10.42 16.83 -1.80
C CYS A 303 -10.69 16.10 -0.48
N GLN A 304 -11.66 16.60 0.31
CA GLN A 304 -12.01 16.02 1.60
C GLN A 304 -12.46 14.58 1.48
N ARG A 305 -13.30 14.26 0.49
CA ARG A 305 -13.77 12.89 0.25
C ARG A 305 -12.61 11.95 -0.04
N GLN A 306 -11.72 12.30 -0.96
CA GLN A 306 -10.54 11.47 -1.26
C GLN A 306 -9.62 11.32 -0.05
N CYS A 307 -9.35 12.40 0.70
CA CYS A 307 -8.57 12.32 1.94
C CYS A 307 -9.21 11.39 2.98
N GLN A 308 -10.53 11.46 3.15
CA GLN A 308 -11.28 10.62 4.08
C GLN A 308 -11.34 9.15 3.63
N ASP A 309 -11.49 8.87 2.34
CA ASP A 309 -11.48 7.51 1.80
C ASP A 309 -10.10 6.87 1.99
N THR A 310 -9.04 7.63 1.73
CA THR A 310 -7.64 7.22 1.99
C THR A 310 -7.43 6.89 3.47
N ALA A 311 -7.88 7.79 4.34
CA ALA A 311 -7.82 7.64 5.79
C ALA A 311 -8.55 6.38 6.27
N ARG A 312 -9.77 6.15 5.77
CA ARG A 312 -10.59 4.98 6.12
C ARG A 312 -9.96 3.69 5.64
N SER A 313 -9.51 3.63 4.37
CA SER A 313 -8.82 2.47 3.81
C SER A 313 -7.57 2.12 4.61
N ARG A 314 -6.81 3.11 5.07
CA ARG A 314 -5.66 2.88 5.94
C ARG A 314 -6.04 2.29 7.30
N LEU A 315 -7.02 2.90 7.98
CA LEU A 315 -7.47 2.41 9.28
C LEU A 315 -7.98 0.96 9.19
N GLN A 316 -8.68 0.62 8.11
CA GLN A 316 -9.11 -0.73 7.85
C GLN A 316 -7.92 -1.69 7.69
N ARG A 317 -6.91 -1.32 6.90
CA ARG A 317 -5.70 -2.15 6.71
C ARG A 317 -4.91 -2.35 7.99
N LEU A 318 -4.74 -1.31 8.81
CA LEU A 318 -4.07 -1.44 10.11
C LEU A 318 -4.78 -2.43 11.01
N ARG A 319 -6.12 -2.43 11.02
CA ARG A 319 -6.90 -3.44 11.76
C ARG A 319 -6.70 -4.84 11.19
N GLU A 320 -6.72 -4.99 9.87
CA GLU A 320 -6.48 -6.28 9.19
C GLU A 320 -5.07 -6.83 9.48
N GLU A 321 -4.05 -5.97 9.50
CA GLU A 321 -2.66 -6.32 9.85
C GLU A 321 -2.53 -6.72 11.32
N GLU A 322 -3.16 -5.99 12.25
CA GLU A 322 -3.22 -6.35 13.67
C GLU A 322 -3.88 -7.73 13.87
N HIS A 323 -5.01 -7.97 13.20
CA HIS A 323 -5.71 -9.26 13.23
C HIS A 323 -4.85 -10.39 12.66
N LEU A 324 -4.17 -10.17 11.53
CA LEU A 324 -3.29 -11.15 10.92
C LEU A 324 -2.08 -11.46 11.81
N SER A 325 -1.47 -10.43 12.41
CA SER A 325 -0.35 -10.56 13.35
C SER A 325 -0.76 -11.36 14.59
N ALA A 326 -1.92 -11.06 15.18
CA ALA A 326 -2.46 -11.80 16.30
C ALA A 326 -2.73 -13.27 15.94
N PHE A 327 -3.28 -13.53 14.76
CA PHE A 327 -3.51 -14.89 14.25
C PHE A 327 -2.20 -15.66 14.07
N ILE A 328 -1.18 -15.05 13.45
CA ILE A 328 0.14 -15.66 13.26
C ILE A 328 0.80 -15.94 14.62
N SER A 329 0.72 -15.01 15.57
CA SER A 329 1.26 -15.18 16.92
C SER A 329 0.60 -16.37 17.64
N LEU A 330 -0.73 -16.48 17.56
CA LEU A 330 -1.48 -17.58 18.16
C LEU A 330 -1.13 -18.94 17.53
N ARG A 331 -0.95 -18.98 16.20
CA ARG A 331 -0.49 -20.19 15.50
C ARG A 331 0.91 -20.62 15.95
N ARG A 332 1.86 -19.68 16.04
CA ARG A 332 3.22 -19.98 16.53
C ARG A 332 3.22 -20.48 17.97
N ALA A 333 2.36 -19.92 18.82
CA ALA A 333 2.21 -20.39 20.21
C ALA A 333 1.67 -21.83 20.28
N ALA A 334 0.72 -22.18 19.42
CA ALA A 334 0.20 -23.56 19.34
C ALA A 334 1.27 -24.55 18.85
N GLU A 335 2.01 -24.19 17.80
CA GLU A 335 3.13 -25.00 17.26
C GLU A 335 4.23 -25.21 18.32
N ALA A 336 4.55 -24.18 19.13
CA ALA A 336 5.50 -24.30 20.23
C ALA A 336 5.04 -25.31 21.30
N VAL A 337 3.76 -25.26 21.70
CA VAL A 337 3.19 -26.20 22.69
C VAL A 337 3.27 -27.65 22.18
N GLU A 338 2.99 -27.90 20.90
CA GLU A 338 3.12 -29.25 20.32
C GLU A 338 4.57 -29.75 20.33
N SER A 339 5.53 -28.87 20.05
CA SER A 339 6.97 -29.17 20.13
C SER A 339 7.39 -29.59 21.55
N HIS A 340 6.94 -28.86 22.59
CA HIS A 340 7.26 -29.19 23.98
C HIS A 340 6.65 -30.53 24.43
N VAL A 341 5.43 -30.86 24.00
CA VAL A 341 4.82 -32.17 24.27
C VAL A 341 5.64 -33.31 23.66
N HIS A 342 6.15 -33.11 22.44
CA HIS A 342 7.03 -34.07 21.79
C HIS A 342 8.39 -34.21 22.53
N GLN A 343 8.98 -33.09 22.93
CA GLN A 343 10.25 -33.07 23.67
C GLN A 343 10.15 -33.80 25.01
N LEU A 344 9.06 -33.59 25.75
CA LEU A 344 8.81 -34.33 26.99
C LEU A 344 8.71 -35.84 26.74
N ASP A 345 7.97 -36.29 25.72
CA ASP A 345 7.87 -37.72 25.41
C ASP A 345 9.24 -38.36 25.15
N LEU A 346 10.11 -37.66 24.42
CA LEU A 346 11.49 -38.10 24.19
C LEU A 346 12.31 -38.16 25.49
N GLN A 347 12.17 -37.18 26.37
CA GLN A 347 12.86 -37.16 27.67
C GLN A 347 12.38 -38.29 28.58
N LEU A 348 11.07 -38.55 28.65
CA LEU A 348 10.50 -39.67 29.42
C LEU A 348 11.06 -41.02 28.92
N ARG A 349 11.15 -41.21 27.59
CA ARG A 349 11.78 -42.41 27.00
C ARG A 349 13.25 -42.54 27.39
N ARG A 350 14.00 -41.44 27.38
CA ARG A 350 15.43 -41.43 27.77
C ARG A 350 15.62 -41.80 29.24
N VAL A 351 14.78 -41.29 30.14
CA VAL A 351 14.79 -41.65 31.57
C VAL A 351 14.59 -43.15 31.74
N VAL A 352 13.55 -43.73 31.13
CA VAL A 352 13.29 -45.17 31.19
C VAL A 352 14.46 -45.97 30.63
N HIS A 353 14.97 -45.60 29.46
CA HIS A 353 16.08 -46.32 28.84
C HIS A 353 17.36 -46.26 29.68
N ALA A 354 17.71 -45.09 30.22
CA ALA A 354 18.87 -44.92 31.11
C ALA A 354 18.71 -45.75 32.39
N PHE A 355 17.53 -45.70 33.01
CA PHE A 355 17.22 -46.47 34.21
C PHE A 355 17.34 -47.98 33.97
N LEU A 356 16.67 -48.50 32.93
CA LEU A 356 16.73 -49.92 32.58
C LEU A 356 18.16 -50.34 32.24
N ARG A 357 18.89 -49.55 31.44
CA ARG A 357 20.29 -49.84 31.08
C ARG A 357 21.19 -49.91 32.32
N GLN A 358 21.05 -48.98 33.27
CA GLN A 358 21.82 -49.00 34.51
C GLN A 358 21.53 -50.25 35.35
N ARG A 359 20.28 -50.72 35.35
CA ARG A 359 19.87 -51.90 36.12
C ARG A 359 20.23 -53.22 35.45
N TYR A 360 20.09 -53.33 34.13
CA TYR A 360 20.48 -54.54 33.36
C TYR A 360 21.99 -54.68 33.16
N HIS A 361 22.79 -53.63 33.36
CA HIS A 361 24.25 -53.68 33.29
C HIS A 361 24.95 -53.68 34.65
N ARG A 362 24.22 -53.80 35.77
CA ARG A 362 24.87 -54.02 37.07
C ARG A 362 25.56 -55.39 37.03
N PRO A 363 26.90 -55.48 37.15
CA PRO A 363 27.60 -56.75 37.16
C PRO A 363 27.06 -57.61 38.29
N ALA A 364 26.84 -58.91 38.03
CA ALA A 364 26.38 -59.90 38.99
C ALA A 364 27.42 -60.15 40.09
N HIS A 365 27.64 -59.17 40.96
CA HIS A 365 28.45 -59.32 42.17
C HIS A 365 27.65 -59.86 43.36
N ASP A 366 26.32 -59.91 43.25
CA ASP A 366 25.44 -60.58 44.22
C ASP A 366 24.74 -61.77 43.53
N ALA A 367 25.33 -62.96 43.67
CA ALA A 367 24.91 -64.20 42.99
C ALA A 367 23.66 -64.88 43.60
N GLU A 368 22.81 -64.15 44.34
CA GLU A 368 21.63 -64.74 45.02
C GLU A 368 20.27 -64.33 44.44
N ASN A 369 20.21 -63.39 43.49
CA ASN A 369 18.93 -63.01 42.87
C ASN A 369 18.77 -63.63 41.48
N ALA A 370 17.90 -64.64 41.38
CA ALA A 370 17.49 -65.20 40.10
C ALA A 370 16.92 -64.10 39.17
N PRO A 371 17.17 -64.15 37.85
CA PRO A 371 16.63 -63.17 36.92
C PRO A 371 15.10 -63.12 37.03
N PRO A 372 14.48 -61.92 36.97
CA PRO A 372 13.05 -61.78 37.09
C PRO A 372 12.33 -62.60 36.01
N SER A 373 11.20 -63.21 36.37
CA SER A 373 10.40 -63.97 35.41
C SER A 373 9.91 -63.06 34.27
N LEU A 374 9.73 -63.65 33.08
CA LEU A 374 9.18 -62.96 31.90
C LEU A 374 7.86 -62.23 32.20
N GLN A 375 7.03 -62.82 33.06
CA GLN A 375 5.74 -62.25 33.46
C GLN A 375 5.91 -61.03 34.39
N GLN A 376 6.86 -61.08 35.32
CA GLN A 376 7.19 -59.95 36.21
C GLN A 376 7.77 -58.78 35.41
N ALA A 377 8.71 -59.04 34.49
CA ALA A 377 9.27 -58.01 33.62
C ALA A 377 8.18 -57.34 32.75
N ALA A 378 7.24 -58.12 32.22
CA ALA A 378 6.11 -57.58 31.46
C ALA A 378 5.18 -56.68 32.29
N LEU A 379 4.91 -57.05 33.55
CA LEU A 379 4.12 -56.23 34.48
C LEU A 379 4.83 -54.92 34.82
N PHE A 380 6.14 -54.96 35.07
CA PHE A 380 6.94 -53.76 35.33
C PHE A 380 6.95 -52.80 34.13
N HIS A 381 7.14 -53.32 32.92
CA HIS A 381 7.07 -52.53 31.69
C HIS A 381 5.69 -51.92 31.48
N LYS A 382 4.62 -52.64 31.83
CA LYS A 382 3.25 -52.13 31.78
C LYS A 382 3.04 -50.99 32.78
N SER A 383 3.57 -51.10 33.99
CA SER A 383 3.51 -50.03 35.00
C SER A 383 4.29 -48.79 34.59
N ILE A 384 5.47 -48.94 33.97
CA ILE A 384 6.23 -47.83 33.38
C ILE A 384 5.42 -47.14 32.27
N ALA A 385 4.78 -47.92 31.39
CA ALA A 385 3.97 -47.37 30.31
C ALA A 385 2.78 -46.55 30.85
N ALA A 386 2.13 -47.03 31.92
CA ALA A 386 1.06 -46.31 32.60
C ALA A 386 1.57 -45.00 33.24
N ALA A 387 2.68 -45.04 33.97
CA ALA A 387 3.30 -43.85 34.57
C ALA A 387 3.71 -42.81 33.52
N LYS A 388 4.17 -43.27 32.34
CA LYS A 388 4.50 -42.39 31.22
C LYS A 388 3.25 -41.71 30.65
N GLN A 389 2.14 -42.43 30.52
CA GLN A 389 0.86 -41.86 30.09
C GLN A 389 0.34 -40.83 31.10
N GLU A 390 0.48 -41.12 32.40
CA GLU A 390 0.11 -40.20 33.48
C GLU A 390 0.95 -38.93 33.46
N ALA A 391 2.27 -39.02 33.31
CA ALA A 391 3.16 -37.87 33.18
C ALA A 391 2.81 -37.02 31.95
N ALA A 392 2.59 -37.65 30.80
CA ALA A 392 2.17 -36.94 29.58
C ALA A 392 0.79 -36.28 29.73
N HIS A 393 -0.14 -36.91 30.46
CA HIS A 393 -1.44 -36.35 30.76
C HIS A 393 -1.33 -35.15 31.73
N SER A 394 -0.56 -35.29 32.81
CA SER A 394 -0.29 -34.23 33.79
C SER A 394 0.31 -32.99 33.12
N PHE A 395 1.32 -33.18 32.25
CA PHE A 395 1.90 -32.10 31.47
C PHE A 395 0.87 -31.39 30.58
N LYS A 396 0.01 -32.14 29.88
CA LYS A 396 -1.06 -31.57 29.06
C LYS A 396 -2.07 -30.77 29.89
N VAL A 397 -2.39 -31.22 31.10
CA VAL A 397 -3.30 -30.51 32.01
C VAL A 397 -2.65 -29.23 32.52
N GLN A 398 -1.39 -29.27 32.95
CA GLN A 398 -0.66 -28.11 33.43
C GLN A 398 -0.44 -27.06 32.32
N LEU A 399 -0.17 -27.48 31.09
CA LEU A 399 -0.13 -26.59 29.92
C LEU A 399 -1.48 -25.93 29.63
N ARG A 400 -2.60 -26.66 29.79
CA ARG A 400 -3.95 -26.09 29.66
C ARG A 400 -4.25 -25.08 30.77
N GLN A 401 -3.76 -25.31 31.99
CA GLN A 401 -3.90 -24.38 33.12
C GLN A 401 -3.06 -23.12 32.91
N LEU A 402 -1.81 -23.26 32.45
CA LEU A 402 -0.95 -22.13 32.08
C LEU A 402 -1.56 -21.28 30.95
N SER A 403 -2.10 -21.93 29.92
CA SER A 403 -2.73 -21.21 28.79
C SER A 403 -4.04 -20.52 29.17
N THR A 404 -4.80 -21.04 30.13
CA THR A 404 -6.05 -20.41 30.62
C THR A 404 -5.77 -19.23 31.53
N ALA A 405 -4.88 -19.38 32.51
CA ALA A 405 -4.44 -18.29 33.40
C ALA A 405 -3.87 -17.09 32.61
N LYS A 406 -3.30 -17.34 31.44
CA LYS A 406 -2.71 -16.30 30.60
C LYS A 406 -3.70 -15.58 29.69
N LYS A 407 -4.82 -16.19 29.31
CA LYS A 407 -5.88 -15.48 28.55
C LYS A 407 -6.49 -14.33 29.35
N GLU A 408 -6.33 -14.34 30.67
CA GLU A 408 -6.74 -13.27 31.57
C GLU A 408 -5.69 -12.13 31.67
N VAL A 409 -4.46 -12.34 31.17
CA VAL A 409 -3.36 -11.37 31.21
C VAL A 409 -3.05 -10.86 29.80
N THR A 410 -3.72 -9.78 29.40
CA THR A 410 -3.73 -9.20 28.02
C THR A 410 -2.50 -8.34 27.66
N SER A 411 -1.27 -8.69 28.06
CA SER A 411 -0.07 -7.92 27.72
C SER A 411 0.91 -8.64 26.77
N THR A 412 1.46 -7.89 25.81
CA THR A 412 2.41 -8.34 24.77
C THR A 412 3.75 -8.83 25.34
N THR A 413 4.11 -8.45 26.56
CA THR A 413 5.30 -8.92 27.29
C THR A 413 5.24 -10.40 27.68
N ALA A 414 4.09 -11.05 27.52
CA ALA A 414 3.82 -12.35 28.09
C ALA A 414 4.33 -13.54 27.26
N ALA A 415 4.87 -13.33 26.04
CA ALA A 415 5.40 -14.42 25.20
C ALA A 415 6.75 -14.96 25.69
N GLY A 416 7.64 -14.11 26.20
CA GLY A 416 8.93 -14.54 26.79
C GLY A 416 8.77 -15.25 28.14
N LEU A 417 7.82 -14.80 28.95
CA LEU A 417 7.46 -15.43 30.23
C LEU A 417 6.82 -16.82 30.06
N LEU A 418 6.14 -17.05 28.93
CA LEU A 418 5.57 -18.36 28.60
C LEU A 418 6.63 -19.44 28.43
N ILE A 419 7.70 -19.14 27.71
CA ILE A 419 8.73 -20.14 27.39
C ILE A 419 9.41 -20.61 28.68
N GLY A 420 9.79 -19.67 29.56
CA GLY A 420 10.31 -20.01 30.89
C GLY A 420 9.34 -20.84 31.74
N SER A 421 8.05 -20.49 31.74
CA SER A 421 7.03 -21.25 32.50
C SER A 421 6.75 -22.66 31.97
N ILE A 422 6.95 -22.89 30.66
CA ILE A 422 6.76 -24.21 30.04
C ILE A 422 7.93 -25.12 30.38
N ASP A 423 9.16 -24.59 30.37
CA ASP A 423 10.36 -25.35 30.74
C ASP A 423 10.30 -25.77 32.22
N ASP A 424 9.85 -24.89 33.12
CA ASP A 424 9.65 -25.20 34.54
C ASP A 424 8.63 -26.35 34.76
N VAL A 425 7.51 -26.31 34.03
CA VAL A 425 6.49 -27.38 34.08
C VAL A 425 7.03 -28.69 33.50
N GLN A 426 7.79 -28.61 32.41
CA GLN A 426 8.40 -29.78 31.78
C GLN A 426 9.41 -30.44 32.72
N GLU A 427 10.25 -29.64 33.40
CA GLU A 427 11.20 -30.12 34.40
C GLU A 427 10.49 -30.74 35.60
N SER A 428 9.45 -30.09 36.14
CA SER A 428 8.66 -30.62 37.25
C SER A 428 8.04 -31.99 36.95
N VAL A 429 7.41 -32.14 35.77
CA VAL A 429 6.83 -33.42 35.35
C VAL A 429 7.91 -34.49 35.15
N LEU A 430 9.09 -34.12 34.63
CA LEU A 430 10.19 -35.05 34.45
C LEU A 430 10.73 -35.55 35.79
N GLN A 431 10.88 -34.67 36.79
CA GLN A 431 11.31 -35.03 38.14
C GLN A 431 10.30 -35.96 38.83
N GLN A 432 9.00 -35.66 38.73
CA GLN A 432 7.93 -36.52 39.26
C GLN A 432 7.96 -37.91 38.62
N PHE A 433 8.14 -37.98 37.30
CA PHE A 433 8.24 -39.25 36.58
C PHE A 433 9.47 -40.06 37.00
N GLN A 434 10.64 -39.42 37.14
CA GLN A 434 11.85 -40.08 37.64
C GLN A 434 11.64 -40.68 39.03
N HIS A 435 10.98 -39.94 39.93
CA HIS A 435 10.62 -40.45 41.25
C HIS A 435 9.69 -41.66 41.17
N ARG A 436 8.64 -41.58 40.34
CA ARG A 436 7.68 -42.68 40.17
C ARG A 436 8.31 -43.94 39.60
N VAL A 437 9.26 -43.81 38.65
CA VAL A 437 10.02 -44.96 38.13
C VAL A 437 10.83 -45.64 39.24
N LEU A 438 11.40 -44.89 40.18
CA LEU A 438 12.12 -45.44 41.33
C LEU A 438 11.17 -46.16 42.31
N GLU A 439 9.99 -45.61 42.57
CA GLU A 439 8.97 -46.25 43.41
C GLU A 439 8.49 -47.57 42.80
N LEU A 440 8.09 -47.55 41.52
CA LEU A 440 7.68 -48.75 40.79
C LEU A 440 8.74 -49.85 40.82
N TRP A 441 10.02 -49.46 40.83
CA TRP A 441 11.12 -50.40 40.95
C TRP A 441 11.25 -50.98 42.36
N ARG A 442 11.05 -50.18 43.41
CA ARG A 442 11.02 -50.69 44.80
C ARG A 442 9.86 -51.65 45.00
N GLU A 443 8.66 -51.28 44.53
CA GLU A 443 7.47 -52.15 44.54
C GLU A 443 7.76 -53.47 43.82
N PHE A 444 8.46 -53.41 42.69
CA PHE A 444 8.89 -54.58 41.93
C PHE A 444 9.88 -55.47 42.69
N GLU A 445 10.90 -54.89 43.34
CA GLU A 445 11.88 -55.62 44.17
C GLU A 445 11.21 -56.30 45.38
N GLU A 446 10.28 -55.61 46.07
CA GLU A 446 9.52 -56.16 47.20
C GLU A 446 8.60 -57.32 46.79
N CYS A 447 7.95 -57.22 45.63
CA CYS A 447 7.18 -58.32 45.05
C CYS A 447 8.05 -59.51 44.63
N ALA A 448 9.29 -59.28 44.20
CA ALA A 448 10.21 -60.36 43.85
C ALA A 448 10.71 -61.12 45.11
N LEU A 449 10.96 -60.41 46.21
CA LEU A 449 11.43 -60.97 47.48
C LEU A 449 10.34 -61.77 48.22
N THR A 450 9.08 -61.37 48.13
CA THR A 450 7.96 -62.09 48.77
C THR A 450 7.67 -63.44 48.11
N VAL A 451 7.83 -63.55 46.78
CA VAL A 451 7.63 -64.80 46.03
C VAL A 451 8.75 -65.82 46.32
N SER A 452 10.00 -65.39 46.49
CA SER A 452 11.12 -66.27 46.84
C SER A 452 11.04 -66.82 48.27
N HIS A 453 10.52 -66.06 49.24
CA HIS A 453 10.29 -66.57 50.60
C HIS A 453 9.16 -67.59 50.69
N THR A 454 8.09 -67.44 49.90
CA THR A 454 7.01 -68.47 49.85
C THR A 454 7.45 -69.77 49.18
N ALA A 455 8.34 -69.71 48.17
CA ALA A 455 8.86 -70.91 47.51
C ALA A 455 9.86 -71.70 48.37
N SER A 456 10.57 -71.05 49.29
CA SER A 456 11.50 -71.69 50.24
C SER A 456 10.82 -72.31 51.47
N ALA A 457 9.55 -71.98 51.75
CA ALA A 457 8.81 -72.53 52.89
C ALA A 457 8.05 -73.84 52.57
N THR A 458 8.09 -74.28 51.31
CA THR A 458 7.45 -75.52 50.82
C THR A 458 8.46 -76.59 50.38
N LYS A 459 9.63 -76.66 51.01
CA LYS A 459 10.55 -77.80 50.89
C LYS A 459 10.75 -78.50 52.21
#